data_AF-A0A1Y2JZE8-F1
#
_entry.id   AF-A0A1Y2JZE8-F1
#
_cell.length_a   1.000
_cell.length_b   1.000
_cell.length_c   1.000
_cell.angle_alpha   90.00
_cell.angle_beta   90.00
_cell.angle_gamma   90.00
#
_symmetry.space_group_name_H-M   'P 1'
#
loop_
_entity.id
_entity.type
_entity.pdbx_description
1 polymer ?
#
loop_
_entity_poly.entity_id
_entity_poly.type
_entity_poly.pdbx_seq_one_letter_code
_entity_poly.pdbx_strand_id
1 'polypeptide(L)'
;MTLQHITQMFLQHCRYGKKLSEKTLAAYTIDLNDFLACLGSERALITCDRDAIRQFLTYLQDVKQLKASSIKRRVACVKAMFRWLEVEELADNPFHKMSIAIKTPHLLPKSLCAGSAET
;
A
#
# COMPACT_ATOMS: atom_id res chain seq x y z
N MET A 1 14.50 -9.30 10.97
CA MET A 1 13.02 -9.27 10.92
C MET A 1 12.55 -9.63 9.52
N THR A 2 11.54 -10.48 9.39
CA THR A 2 10.95 -10.88 8.10
C THR A 2 9.79 -9.97 7.71
N LEU A 3 9.46 -9.90 6.42
CA LEU A 3 8.34 -9.10 5.92
C LEU A 3 6.99 -9.48 6.53
N GLN A 4 6.75 -10.78 6.76
CA GLN A 4 5.53 -11.24 7.43
C GLN A 4 5.42 -10.68 8.85
N HIS A 5 6.51 -10.75 9.62
CA HIS A 5 6.51 -10.24 10.99
C HIS A 5 6.21 -8.74 11.03
N ILE A 6 6.83 -7.97 10.14
CA ILE A 6 6.63 -6.53 10.01
C ILE A 6 5.19 -6.19 9.61
N THR A 7 4.60 -6.96 8.70
CA THR A 7 3.21 -6.80 8.28
C THR A 7 2.26 -6.96 9.48
N GLN A 8 2.49 -7.97 10.32
CA GLN A 8 1.67 -8.19 11.52
C GLN A 8 1.82 -7.05 12.53
N MET A 9 3.04 -6.58 12.78
CA MET A 9 3.28 -5.45 13.68
C MET A 9 2.60 -4.17 13.16
N PHE A 10 2.71 -3.88 11.87
CA PHE A 10 2.08 -2.72 11.26
C PHE A 10 0.55 -2.76 11.33
N LEU A 11 -0.06 -3.93 11.10
CA LEU A 11 -1.51 -4.11 11.23
C LEU A 11 -1.98 -3.93 12.68
N GLN A 12 -1.20 -4.42 13.66
CA GLN A 12 -1.48 -4.17 15.07
C GLN A 12 -1.36 -2.68 15.42
N HIS A 13 -0.32 -1.99 14.93
CA HIS A 13 -0.18 -0.55 15.09
C HIS A 13 -1.38 0.21 14.48
N CYS A 14 -1.82 -0.18 13.28
CA CYS A 14 -3.00 0.39 12.64
C CYS A 14 -4.28 0.17 13.46
N ARG A 15 -4.44 -1.02 14.05
CA ARG A 15 -5.62 -1.38 14.84
C ARG A 15 -5.66 -0.64 16.19
N TYR A 16 -4.56 -0.65 16.93
CA TYR A 16 -4.55 -0.14 18.30
C TYR A 16 -4.05 1.30 18.41
N GLY A 17 -3.00 1.65 17.65
CA GLY A 17 -2.43 2.99 17.66
C GLY A 17 -3.26 4.00 16.87
N LYS A 18 -3.68 3.64 15.66
CA LYS A 18 -4.48 4.53 14.78
C LYS A 18 -5.99 4.34 14.87
N LYS A 19 -6.46 3.27 15.54
CA LYS A 19 -7.89 2.91 15.67
C LYS A 19 -8.62 2.88 14.32
N LEU A 20 -7.97 2.35 13.28
CA LEU A 20 -8.58 2.26 11.96
C LEU A 20 -9.82 1.36 11.98
N SER A 21 -10.83 1.72 11.19
CA SER A 21 -12.04 0.90 11.01
C SER A 21 -11.69 -0.47 10.44
N GLU A 22 -12.48 -1.48 10.80
CA GLU A 22 -12.31 -2.87 10.35
C GLU A 22 -12.26 -3.00 8.83
N LYS A 23 -13.05 -2.19 8.11
CA LYS A 23 -13.02 -2.14 6.63
C LYS A 23 -11.66 -1.69 6.10
N THR A 24 -11.03 -0.72 6.77
CA THR A 24 -9.70 -0.21 6.38
C THR A 24 -8.62 -1.23 6.73
N LEU A 25 -8.72 -1.87 7.90
CA LEU A 25 -7.81 -2.95 8.28
C LEU A 25 -7.88 -4.13 7.29
N ALA A 26 -9.08 -4.58 6.92
CA ALA A 26 -9.25 -5.63 5.91
C ALA A 26 -8.63 -5.24 4.57
N ALA A 27 -8.85 -3.98 4.14
CA ALA A 27 -8.27 -3.43 2.93
C ALA A 27 -6.74 -3.43 2.96
N TYR A 28 -6.13 -3.05 4.09
CA TYR A 28 -4.68 -3.06 4.30
C TYR A 28 -4.13 -4.49 4.36
N THR A 29 -4.82 -5.41 5.02
CA THR A 29 -4.44 -6.83 5.07
C THR A 29 -4.36 -7.41 3.66
N ILE A 30 -5.33 -7.14 2.79
CA ILE A 30 -5.28 -7.58 1.39
C ILE A 30 -4.07 -6.98 0.66
N ASP A 31 -3.84 -5.67 0.84
CA ASP A 31 -2.75 -4.96 0.17
C ASP A 31 -1.37 -5.50 0.57
N LEU A 32 -1.18 -5.76 1.86
CA LEU A 32 0.08 -6.28 2.39
C LEU A 32 0.27 -7.76 2.04
N ASN A 33 -0.80 -8.55 1.97
CA ASN A 33 -0.71 -9.92 1.44
C ASN A 33 -0.29 -9.95 -0.04
N ASP A 34 -0.78 -9.02 -0.87
CA ASP A 34 -0.29 -8.89 -2.25
C ASP A 34 1.22 -8.59 -2.26
N PHE A 35 1.72 -7.77 -1.32
CA PHE A 35 3.14 -7.46 -1.18
C PHE A 35 3.97 -8.68 -0.75
N LEU A 36 3.50 -9.43 0.26
CA LEU A 36 4.14 -10.67 0.71
C LEU A 36 4.16 -11.74 -0.38
N ALA A 37 3.07 -11.89 -1.15
CA ALA A 37 2.98 -12.84 -2.24
C ALA A 37 3.97 -12.53 -3.38
N CYS A 38 4.29 -11.24 -3.59
CA CYS A 38 5.26 -10.83 -4.59
C CYS A 38 6.71 -11.08 -4.18
N LEU A 39 7.07 -10.73 -2.93
CA LEU A 39 8.48 -10.69 -2.49
C LEU A 39 8.90 -11.89 -1.64
N GLY A 40 7.94 -12.67 -1.17
CA GLY A 40 8.13 -13.76 -0.22
C GLY A 40 7.93 -13.29 1.23
N SER A 41 7.13 -14.04 1.99
CA SER A 41 6.82 -13.75 3.40
C SER A 41 8.05 -13.79 4.32
N GLU A 42 8.99 -14.67 4.02
CA GLU A 42 10.22 -14.90 4.81
C GLU A 42 11.37 -13.97 4.42
N ARG A 43 11.20 -13.14 3.38
CA ARG A 43 12.22 -12.19 2.95
C ARG A 43 12.59 -11.25 4.11
N ALA A 44 13.89 -11.01 4.26
CA ALA A 44 14.40 -10.06 5.24
C ALA A 44 14.01 -8.62 4.88
N LEU A 45 13.55 -7.84 5.86
CA LEU A 45 13.15 -6.43 5.64
C LEU A 45 14.28 -5.60 5.01
N ILE A 46 15.53 -5.84 5.41
CA ILE A 46 16.71 -5.08 4.95
C ILE A 46 16.98 -5.22 3.45
N THR A 47 16.47 -6.28 2.81
CA THR A 47 16.61 -6.49 1.36
C THR A 47 15.46 -5.89 0.56
N CYS A 48 14.57 -5.14 1.21
CA CYS A 48 13.46 -4.45 0.55
C CYS A 48 13.87 -3.03 0.14
N ASP A 49 14.71 -2.96 -0.88
CA ASP A 49 15.14 -1.71 -1.49
C ASP A 49 14.23 -1.28 -2.66
N ARG A 50 14.67 -0.28 -3.43
CA ARG A 50 13.91 0.28 -4.56
C ARG A 50 13.59 -0.75 -5.63
N ASP A 51 14.45 -1.75 -5.84
CA ASP A 51 14.20 -2.82 -6.79
C ASP A 51 13.00 -3.67 -6.36
N ALA A 52 12.91 -4.01 -5.07
CA ALA A 52 11.77 -4.72 -4.51
C ALA A 52 10.44 -3.98 -4.75
N ILE A 53 10.44 -2.65 -4.64
CA ILE A 53 9.26 -1.83 -4.94
C ILE A 53 8.92 -1.86 -6.44
N ARG A 54 9.91 -1.85 -7.33
CA ARG A 54 9.68 -1.99 -8.78
C ARG A 54 9.14 -3.37 -9.13
N GLN A 55 9.72 -4.42 -8.56
CA GLN A 55 9.24 -5.79 -8.71
C GLN A 55 7.77 -5.90 -8.27
N PHE A 56 7.42 -5.27 -7.16
CA PHE A 56 6.03 -5.23 -6.70
C PHE A 56 5.10 -4.51 -7.67
N LEU A 57 5.50 -3.35 -8.22
CA LEU A 57 4.71 -2.65 -9.24
C LEU A 57 4.49 -3.52 -10.49
N THR A 58 5.54 -4.17 -10.99
CA THR A 58 5.46 -5.09 -12.13
C THR A 58 4.53 -6.26 -11.80
N TYR A 59 4.63 -6.85 -10.61
CA TYR A 59 3.73 -7.94 -10.17
C TYR A 59 2.26 -7.49 -10.16
N LEU A 60 1.96 -6.31 -9.62
CA LEU A 60 0.59 -5.81 -9.57
C LEU A 60 0.00 -5.53 -10.97
N GLN A 61 0.85 -5.09 -11.91
CA GLN A 61 0.43 -4.76 -13.26
C GLN A 61 0.37 -5.98 -14.18
N ASP A 62 1.41 -6.79 -14.22
CA ASP A 62 1.57 -7.87 -15.20
C ASP A 62 0.99 -9.20 -14.72
N VAL A 63 1.19 -9.53 -13.44
CA VAL A 63 0.71 -10.80 -12.87
C VAL A 63 -0.72 -10.69 -12.38
N LYS A 64 -1.03 -9.65 -11.60
CA LYS A 64 -2.37 -9.44 -11.03
C LYS A 64 -3.31 -8.66 -11.94
N GLN A 65 -2.79 -8.01 -13.00
CA GLN A 65 -3.58 -7.27 -13.99
C GLN A 65 -4.54 -6.25 -13.34
N LEU A 66 -4.08 -5.57 -12.28
CA LEU A 66 -4.92 -4.64 -11.52
C LEU A 66 -5.06 -3.30 -12.22
N LYS A 67 -6.23 -2.67 -12.04
CA LYS A 67 -6.45 -1.28 -12.46
C LYS A 67 -5.57 -0.32 -11.66
N ALA A 68 -5.21 0.81 -12.27
CA ALA A 68 -4.34 1.83 -11.68
C ALA A 68 -4.79 2.31 -10.28
N SER A 69 -6.09 2.43 -10.02
CA SER A 69 -6.63 2.80 -8.69
C SER A 69 -6.30 1.75 -7.62
N SER A 70 -6.42 0.46 -7.96
CA SER A 70 -6.04 -0.66 -7.10
C SER A 70 -4.54 -0.66 -6.83
N ILE A 71 -3.70 -0.47 -7.86
CA ILE A 71 -2.24 -0.40 -7.72
C ILE A 71 -1.85 0.75 -6.78
N LYS A 72 -2.39 1.95 -6.99
CA LYS A 72 -2.14 3.12 -6.12
C LYS A 72 -2.48 2.85 -4.66
N ARG A 73 -3.61 2.17 -4.39
CA ARG A 73 -4.01 1.81 -3.03
C ARG A 73 -2.99 0.89 -2.35
N ARG A 74 -2.53 -0.17 -3.04
CA ARG A 74 -1.48 -1.08 -2.52
C ARG A 74 -0.19 -0.32 -2.24
N VAL A 75 0.26 0.48 -3.18
CA VAL A 75 1.50 1.27 -3.04
C VAL A 75 1.40 2.27 -1.90
N ALA A 76 0.26 2.93 -1.73
CA ALA A 76 0.03 3.83 -0.59
C ALA A 76 0.07 3.09 0.75
N CYS A 77 -0.52 1.89 0.83
CA CYS A 77 -0.46 1.04 2.02
C CYS A 77 0.98 0.65 2.36
N VAL A 78 1.74 0.13 1.40
CA VAL A 78 3.14 -0.25 1.59
C VAL A 78 3.98 0.97 1.97
N LYS A 79 3.78 2.12 1.32
CA LYS A 79 4.47 3.37 1.67
C LYS A 79 4.16 3.81 3.11
N ALA A 80 2.93 3.66 3.58
CA ALA A 80 2.56 3.96 4.96
C ALA A 80 3.26 3.02 5.95
N MET A 81 3.41 1.74 5.61
CA MET A 81 4.17 0.77 6.41
C MET A 81 5.65 1.17 6.52
N PHE A 82 6.33 1.50 5.42
CA PHE A 82 7.73 1.93 5.46
C PHE A 82 7.94 3.27 6.16
N ARG A 83 6.97 4.20 6.06
CA ARG A 83 7.00 5.43 6.86
C ARG A 83 6.87 5.15 8.35
N TRP A 84 6.02 4.21 8.74
CA TRP A 84 5.91 3.79 10.14
C TRP A 84 7.22 3.16 10.63
N LEU A 85 7.83 2.27 9.84
CA LEU A 85 9.13 1.65 10.18
C LEU A 85 10.25 2.67 10.36
N GLU A 86 10.28 3.71 9.51
CA GLU A 86 11.23 4.81 9.64
C GLU A 86 11.04 5.60 10.93
N VAL A 87 9.80 5.89 11.31
CA VAL A 87 9.49 6.61 12.56
C VAL A 87 9.87 5.78 13.79
N GLU A 88 9.71 4.46 13.72
CA GLU A 88 10.12 3.53 14.78
C GLU A 88 11.62 3.17 14.72
N GLU A 89 12.38 3.78 13.81
CA GLU A 89 13.82 3.54 13.59
C GLU A 89 14.16 2.06 13.27
N LEU A 90 13.20 1.31 12.72
CA LEU A 90 13.33 -0.12 12.39
C LEU A 90 13.91 -0.37 10.99
N ALA A 91 13.68 0.55 10.04
CA ALA A 91 14.24 0.49 8.69
C ALA A 91 14.16 1.83 7.96
N ASP A 92 15.06 2.03 6.98
CA ASP A 92 15.01 3.16 6.05
C ASP A 92 13.84 3.01 5.06
N ASN A 93 13.29 4.14 4.63
CA ASN A 93 12.16 4.16 3.72
C ASN A 93 12.60 4.20 2.24
N PRO A 94 12.41 3.10 1.46
CA PRO A 94 12.84 3.03 0.06
C PRO A 94 12.12 4.01 -0.86
N PHE A 95 11.04 4.66 -0.39
CA PHE A 95 10.25 5.62 -1.15
C PHE A 95 10.81 7.05 -1.15
N HIS A 96 11.78 7.42 -0.29
CA HIS A 96 12.27 8.82 -0.17
C HIS A 96 12.77 9.43 -1.47
N LYS A 97 13.40 8.64 -2.34
CA LYS A 97 13.99 9.10 -3.61
C LYS A 97 13.33 8.48 -4.84
N MET A 98 12.13 7.90 -4.68
CA MET A 98 11.45 7.19 -5.76
C MET A 98 10.34 8.05 -6.37
N SER A 99 10.50 8.41 -7.65
CA SER A 99 9.43 9.02 -8.45
C SER A 99 8.52 7.93 -9.01
N ILE A 100 7.45 7.59 -8.29
CA ILE A 100 6.47 6.58 -8.74
C ILE A 100 5.36 7.29 -9.53
N ALA A 101 5.46 7.30 -10.86
CA ALA A 101 4.42 7.82 -11.74
C ALA A 101 3.45 6.70 -12.18
N ILE A 102 2.43 6.42 -11.37
CA ILE A 102 1.34 5.51 -11.78
C ILE A 102 0.36 6.33 -12.64
N LYS A 103 0.49 6.22 -13.97
CA LYS A 103 -0.42 6.87 -14.93
C LYS A 103 -1.84 6.33 -14.72
N THR A 104 -2.70 7.16 -14.15
CA THR A 104 -4.16 6.93 -14.17
C THR A 104 -4.72 7.42 -15.50
N PRO A 105 -5.67 6.70 -16.14
CA PRO A 105 -6.54 7.38 -17.08
C PRO A 105 -7.26 8.50 -16.32
N HIS A 106 -7.17 9.71 -16.84
CA HIS A 106 -7.74 10.92 -16.28
C HIS A 106 -9.26 10.81 -16.27
N LEU A 107 -9.84 10.29 -15.18
CA LEU A 107 -11.27 10.36 -14.93
C LEU A 107 -11.57 11.77 -14.44
N LEU A 108 -12.01 12.62 -15.37
CA LEU A 108 -12.65 13.89 -15.08
C LEU A 108 -13.73 13.67 -14.01
N PRO A 109 -13.75 14.45 -12.92
CA PRO A 109 -14.83 14.36 -11.94
C PRO A 109 -16.14 14.74 -12.63
N LYS A 110 -17.11 13.80 -12.65
CA LYS A 110 -18.49 14.13 -13.03
C LYS A 110 -19.04 15.06 -11.96
N SER A 111 -19.25 16.31 -12.33
CA SER A 111 -19.84 17.36 -11.51
C SER A 111 -21.16 16.91 -10.89
N LEU A 112 -21.33 17.31 -9.63
CA LEU A 112 -22.56 17.35 -8.86
C LEU A 112 -23.77 17.70 -9.75
N CYS A 113 -24.71 16.77 -9.89
CA CYS A 113 -26.07 17.14 -10.30
C CYS A 113 -26.90 17.21 -9.02
N ALA A 114 -26.95 18.41 -8.44
CA ALA A 114 -27.90 18.75 -7.39
C ALA A 114 -29.29 18.77 -8.01
N GLY A 115 -30.15 17.86 -7.56
CA GLY A 115 -31.57 17.80 -7.90
C GLY A 115 -32.38 17.67 -6.62
N SER A 116 -32.29 18.68 -5.75
CA SER A 116 -33.31 18.88 -4.71
C SER A 116 -34.47 19.63 -5.36
N ALA A 117 -35.61 18.96 -5.49
CA ALA A 117 -36.91 19.59 -5.63
C ALA A 117 -37.86 18.76 -4.76
N GLU A 118 -37.96 19.20 -3.51
CA GLU A 118 -39.00 18.82 -2.56
C GLU A 118 -40.35 19.37 -3.07
N THR A 119 -41.38 18.53 -3.02
CA THR A 119 -42.79 18.92 -2.93
C THR A 119 -43.46 18.05 -1.90
#